data_AF-A0A7Y6Q4G5-F1
#
_entry.id   AF-A0A7Y6Q4G5-F1
#
_cell.length_a   1.000
_cell.length_b   1.000
_cell.length_c   1.000
_cell.angle_alpha   90.00
_cell.angle_beta   90.00
_cell.angle_gamma   90.00
#
_symmetry.space_group_name_H-M   'P 1'
#
loop_
_entity.id
_entity.type
_entity.pdbx_description
1 polymer ?
#
loop_
_entity_poly.entity_id
_entity_poly.type
_entity_poly.pdbx_seq_one_letter_code
_entity_poly.pdbx_strand_id
1 'polypeptide(L)'
;MHTLPSLTGHHLSPRELSVVRRVFEATCLKTRIQERGVQADRLARFIMDELRFGNTDESSLLECALWHETRRSPSATKSQSIVDVRTARTREGRDPGQPVKTGAPHHRGTR
;
A
#
# COMPACT_ATOMS: atom_id res chain seq x y z
N MET A 1 6.93 26.77 -2.20
CA MET A 1 5.58 27.35 -2.02
C MET A 1 4.65 26.43 -2.79
N HIS A 2 4.04 25.43 -2.14
CA HIS A 2 3.22 24.49 -2.90
C HIS A 2 1.87 25.14 -3.22
N THR A 3 1.47 25.09 -4.49
CA THR A 3 0.19 25.68 -4.88
C THR A 3 -0.91 24.67 -4.62
N LEU A 4 -1.78 24.93 -3.64
CA LEU A 4 -3.00 24.14 -3.43
C LEU A 4 -3.82 24.12 -4.72
N PRO A 5 -4.34 22.95 -5.15
CA PRO A 5 -5.27 22.88 -6.27
C PRO A 5 -6.50 23.75 -5.97
N SER A 6 -7.13 24.28 -7.02
CA SER A 6 -8.21 25.25 -6.91
C SER A 6 -9.36 24.71 -6.03
N LEU A 7 -9.42 25.15 -4.77
CA LEU A 7 -10.49 24.79 -3.81
C LEU A 7 -11.78 25.59 -4.07
N THR A 8 -11.93 26.11 -5.30
CA THR A 8 -13.02 26.99 -5.70
C THR A 8 -14.34 26.22 -5.64
N GLY A 9 -15.15 26.53 -4.62
CA GLY A 9 -16.44 25.86 -4.37
C GLY A 9 -16.64 25.38 -2.92
N HIS A 10 -15.60 25.39 -2.09
CA HIS A 10 -15.73 25.06 -0.67
C HIS A 10 -15.70 26.30 0.22
N HIS A 11 -16.74 26.47 1.04
CA HIS A 11 -16.90 27.61 1.96
C HIS A 11 -16.07 27.41 3.23
N LEU A 12 -14.73 27.34 3.06
CA LEU A 12 -13.78 27.12 4.14
C LEU A 12 -13.42 28.43 4.83
N SER A 13 -13.33 28.39 6.16
CA SER A 13 -12.81 29.49 6.96
C SER A 13 -11.30 29.69 6.67
N PRO A 14 -10.74 30.89 6.86
CA PRO A 14 -9.30 31.13 6.69
C PRO A 14 -8.41 30.21 7.54
N ARG A 15 -8.90 29.84 8.73
CA ARG A 15 -8.24 28.88 9.62
C ARG A 15 -8.17 27.49 8.99
N GLU A 16 -9.29 27.03 8.44
CA GLU A 16 -9.39 25.72 7.80
C GLU A 16 -8.52 25.64 6.54
N LEU A 17 -8.52 26.69 5.72
CA LEU A 17 -7.62 26.82 4.57
C LEU A 17 -6.14 26.72 4.98
N SER A 18 -5.77 27.32 6.11
CA SER A 18 -4.40 27.26 6.63
C SER A 18 -4.01 25.85 7.06
N VAL A 19 -4.91 25.14 7.74
CA VAL A 19 -4.72 23.74 8.13
C VAL A 19 -4.59 22.85 6.91
N VAL A 20 -5.51 22.95 5.95
CA VAL A 20 -5.49 22.19 4.70
C VAL A 20 -4.17 22.42 3.95
N ARG A 21 -3.71 23.68 3.85
CA ARG A 21 -2.41 24.00 3.23
C ARG A 21 -1.27 23.31 3.94
N ARG A 22 -1.15 23.46 5.26
CA ARG A 22 -0.02 22.89 6.02
C ARG A 22 0.01 21.37 5.96
N VAL A 23 -1.14 20.72 6.10
CA VAL A 23 -1.25 19.25 6.00
C VAL A 23 -0.89 18.77 4.60
N PHE A 24 -1.39 19.44 3.56
CA PHE A 24 -1.08 19.12 2.17
C PHE A 24 0.42 19.24 1.88
N GLU A 25 1.03 20.37 2.25
CA GLU A 25 2.47 20.62 2.07
C GLU A 25 3.31 19.58 2.82
N ALA A 26 3.01 19.31 4.09
CA ALA A 26 3.71 18.32 4.89
C ALA A 26 3.61 16.91 4.29
N THR A 27 2.43 16.55 3.78
CA THR A 27 2.20 15.24 3.16
C THR A 27 2.97 15.12 1.84
N CYS A 28 2.91 16.14 0.98
CA CYS A 28 3.65 16.19 -0.28
C CYS A 28 5.17 16.06 -0.05
N LEU A 29 5.71 16.78 0.93
CA LEU A 29 7.13 16.70 1.29
C LEU A 29 7.53 15.29 1.73
N LYS A 30 6.69 14.62 2.53
CA LYS A 30 7.01 13.32 3.12
C LYS A 30 6.86 12.16 2.14
N THR A 31 5.89 12.25 1.22
CA THR A 31 5.56 11.21 0.24
C THR A 31 6.21 11.42 -1.13
N ARG A 32 6.90 12.55 -1.32
CA ARG A 32 7.52 12.97 -2.59
C ARG A 32 6.52 13.03 -3.76
N ILE A 33 5.26 13.34 -3.48
CA ILE A 33 4.23 13.53 -4.49
C ILE A 33 4.59 14.75 -5.34
N GLN A 34 4.50 14.61 -6.66
CA GLN A 34 4.67 15.75 -7.55
C GLN A 34 3.51 16.73 -7.36
N GLU A 35 3.87 17.99 -7.13
CA GLU A 35 3.01 19.09 -6.72
C GLU A 35 1.83 19.36 -7.67
N ARG A 36 1.99 19.00 -8.96
CA ARG A 36 0.94 19.07 -9.98
C ARG A 36 0.70 17.69 -10.55
N GLY A 37 -0.41 17.08 -10.16
CA GLY A 37 -0.80 15.77 -10.67
C GLY A 37 -2.11 15.28 -10.07
N VAL A 38 -2.64 14.22 -10.66
CA VAL A 38 -3.88 13.57 -10.21
C VAL A 38 -3.80 13.14 -8.74
N GLN A 39 -2.60 12.83 -8.24
CA GLN A 39 -2.37 12.44 -6.86
C GLN A 39 -2.51 13.62 -5.89
N ALA A 40 -1.94 14.78 -6.22
CA ALA A 40 -2.10 16.02 -5.45
C ALA A 40 -3.58 16.44 -5.36
N ASP A 41 -4.32 16.38 -6.47
CA ASP A 41 -5.74 16.69 -6.49
C ASP A 41 -6.56 15.75 -5.59
N ARG A 42 -6.26 14.44 -5.63
CA ARG A 42 -6.90 13.44 -4.76
C ARG A 42 -6.59 13.66 -3.29
N LEU A 43 -5.35 14.00 -2.96
CA LEU A 43 -4.92 14.29 -1.59
C LEU A 43 -5.65 15.52 -1.05
N ALA A 44 -5.74 16.60 -1.83
CA ALA A 44 -6.47 17.80 -1.43
C ALA A 44 -7.95 17.50 -1.18
N ARG A 45 -8.59 16.70 -2.06
CA ARG A 45 -9.97 16.24 -1.86
C ARG A 45 -10.14 15.41 -0.59
N PHE A 46 -9.24 14.47 -0.32
CA PHE A 46 -9.26 13.66 0.89
C PHE A 46 -9.21 14.53 2.16
N ILE A 47 -8.26 15.47 2.23
CA ILE A 47 -8.12 16.36 3.38
C ILE A 47 -9.39 17.21 3.57
N MET A 48 -10.00 17.68 2.48
CA MET A 48 -11.25 18.44 2.56
C MET A 48 -12.44 17.60 3.02
N ASP A 49 -12.58 16.35 2.56
CA ASP A 49 -13.65 15.48 3.01
C ASP A 49 -13.52 15.16 4.51
N GLU A 50 -12.31 14.84 4.99
CA GLU A 50 -12.05 14.64 6.43
C GLU A 50 -12.45 15.86 7.27
N LEU A 51 -12.12 17.07 6.79
CA LEU A 51 -12.50 18.31 7.45
C LEU A 51 -14.03 18.47 7.52
N ARG A 52 -14.74 18.12 6.43
CA ARG A 52 -16.22 18.14 6.38
C ARG A 52 -16.88 17.12 7.31
N PHE A 53 -16.20 16.00 7.59
CA PHE A 53 -16.64 15.03 8.60
C PHE A 53 -16.37 15.48 10.04
N GLY A 54 -15.74 16.64 10.24
CA GLY A 54 -15.49 17.24 11.56
C GLY A 54 -14.06 17.02 12.07
N ASN A 55 -13.18 16.40 11.29
CA ASN A 55 -11.77 16.26 11.64
C ASN A 55 -11.04 17.60 11.40
N THR A 56 -10.97 18.43 12.43
CA THR A 56 -10.38 19.78 12.35
C THR A 56 -9.00 19.89 13.00
N ASP A 57 -8.52 18.80 13.60
CA ASP A 57 -7.20 18.74 14.21
C ASP A 57 -6.12 18.53 13.14
N GLU A 58 -5.12 19.42 13.12
CA GLU A 58 -4.06 19.41 12.13
C GLU A 58 -3.21 18.13 12.19
N SER A 59 -2.97 17.61 13.40
CA SER A 59 -2.15 16.41 13.61
C SER A 59 -2.89 15.16 13.16
N SER A 60 -4.19 15.06 13.51
CA SER A 60 -5.05 13.96 13.08
C SER A 60 -5.22 13.94 11.55
N LEU A 61 -5.45 15.10 10.92
CA LEU A 61 -5.55 15.20 9.45
C LEU A 61 -4.24 14.77 8.77
N LEU A 62 -3.09 15.16 9.33
CA LEU A 62 -1.78 14.78 8.80
C LEU A 62 -1.55 13.27 8.89
N GLU A 63 -1.87 12.65 10.03
CA GLU A 63 -1.74 11.20 10.18
C GLU A 63 -2.65 10.45 9.20
N CYS A 64 -3.91 10.87 9.07
CA CYS A 64 -4.85 10.30 8.09
C CYS A 64 -4.34 10.44 6.65
N ALA A 65 -3.85 11.62 6.28
CA ALA A 65 -3.33 11.90 4.94
C ALA A 65 -2.08 11.05 4.62
N LEU A 66 -1.14 10.95 5.57
CA LEU A 66 0.05 10.12 5.43
C LEU A 66 -0.30 8.65 5.33
N TRP A 67 -1.23 8.17 6.16
CA TRP A 67 -1.69 6.79 6.14
C TRP A 67 -2.37 6.44 4.81
N HIS A 68 -3.24 7.33 4.31
CA HIS A 68 -3.91 7.19 3.02
C HIS A 68 -2.90 7.06 1.87
N GLU A 69 -1.88 7.92 1.80
CA GLU A 69 -0.87 7.87 0.74
C GLU A 69 0.11 6.70 0.89
N THR A 70 0.51 6.37 2.12
CA THR A 70 1.46 5.26 2.39
C THR A 70 0.83 3.90 2.07
N ARG A 71 -0.46 3.69 2.36
CA ARG A 71 -1.15 2.43 2.01
C ARG A 71 -1.49 2.32 0.53
N ARG A 72 -1.59 3.45 -0.19
CA ARG A 72 -1.94 3.49 -1.61
C ARG A 72 -0.75 3.31 -2.53
N SER A 73 0.47 3.56 -2.05
CA SER A 73 1.69 3.06 -2.66
C SER A 73 1.95 1.65 -2.12
N PRO A 74 1.55 0.55 -2.82
CA PRO A 74 2.31 -0.66 -2.64
C PRO A 74 3.72 -0.28 -3.09
N SER A 75 4.63 -0.08 -2.14
CA SER A 75 6.00 0.24 -2.48
C SER A 75 6.50 -0.88 -3.39
N ALA A 76 6.58 -0.62 -4.69
CA ALA A 76 7.41 -1.35 -5.62
C ALA A 76 8.89 -1.00 -5.36
N THR A 77 9.27 -0.97 -4.09
CA THR A 77 10.64 -0.97 -3.62
C THR A 77 10.72 -2.14 -2.66
N LYS A 78 11.17 -3.26 -3.23
CA LYS A 78 11.73 -4.42 -2.52
C LYS A 78 12.47 -3.94 -1.28
N SER A 79 11.94 -4.23 -0.10
CA SER A 79 12.66 -4.87 1.01
C SER A 79 11.79 -4.77 2.26
N GLN A 80 10.69 -5.51 2.30
CA GLN A 80 10.21 -6.04 3.57
C GLN A 80 10.31 -7.54 3.46
N SER A 81 11.39 -8.03 4.07
CA SER A 81 11.53 -9.39 4.55
C SER A 81 10.29 -9.74 5.38
N ILE A 82 9.27 -10.31 4.72
CA ILE A 82 8.26 -11.08 5.41
C ILE A 82 8.75 -12.52 5.30
N VAL A 83 9.38 -12.94 6.38
CA VAL A 83 9.73 -14.30 6.77
C VAL A 83 8.88 -15.35 6.05
N ASP A 84 9.53 -16.16 5.19
CA ASP A 84 8.97 -17.41 4.69
C ASP A 84 8.91 -18.37 5.89
N VAL A 85 7.74 -18.45 6.53
CA VAL A 85 7.47 -19.43 7.58
C VAL A 85 7.24 -20.81 6.94
N ARG A 86 8.28 -21.37 6.33
CA ARG A 86 8.33 -22.78 5.92
C ARG A 86 9.67 -23.38 6.22
N THR A 87 9.88 -23.75 7.48
CA THR A 87 10.88 -24.73 7.95
C THR A 87 10.46 -25.06 9.40
N ALA A 88 10.24 -26.29 9.88
CA ALA A 88 10.44 -27.63 9.38
C ALA A 88 9.50 -28.59 10.14
N ARG A 89 9.07 -29.68 9.49
CA ARG A 89 8.90 -30.97 10.16
C ARG A 89 9.44 -32.07 9.26
N THR A 90 10.76 -32.14 9.20
CA THR A 90 11.44 -33.41 8.98
C THR A 90 11.26 -34.22 10.25
N ARG A 91 10.40 -35.23 10.22
CA ARG A 91 10.55 -36.35 11.14
C ARG A 91 11.03 -37.52 10.30
N GLU A 92 12.34 -37.71 10.37
CA GLU A 92 13.03 -38.87 9.85
C GLU A 92 12.40 -40.13 10.47
N GLY A 93 12.05 -41.08 9.61
CA GLY A 93 11.56 -42.40 9.96
C GLY A 93 12.05 -43.37 8.91
N ARG A 94 13.34 -43.71 9.01
CA ARG A 94 14.02 -44.77 8.29
C ARG A 94 13.20 -46.07 8.32
N ASP A 95 12.85 -46.60 7.15
CA ASP A 95 12.64 -48.03 6.94
C ASP A 95 13.25 -48.42 5.57
N PRO A 96 14.37 -49.18 5.54
CA PRO A 96 14.96 -49.68 4.31
C PRO A 96 14.36 -51.06 4.02
N GLY A 97 13.34 -51.10 3.17
CA GLY A 97 12.65 -52.34 2.85
C GLY A 97 12.11 -52.37 1.43
N GLN A 98 12.92 -52.94 0.54
CA GLN A 98 12.52 -53.71 -0.66
C GLN A 98 12.58 -53.06 -2.06
N PRO A 99 13.00 -53.87 -3.06
CA PRO A 99 13.64 -53.40 -4.28
C PRO A 99 12.68 -53.05 -5.43
N VAL A 100 13.19 -52.14 -6.25
CA VAL A 100 12.64 -51.66 -7.51
C VAL A 100 12.47 -52.82 -8.51
N LYS A 101 11.23 -53.11 -8.90
CA LYS A 101 10.94 -53.86 -10.13
C LYS A 101 10.65 -52.86 -11.25
N THR A 102 11.66 -52.64 -12.07
CA THR A 102 11.59 -51.99 -13.39
C THR A 102 10.68 -52.80 -14.31
N GLY A 103 9.78 -52.13 -15.06
CA GLY A 103 9.01 -52.77 -16.11
C GLY A 103 8.00 -51.84 -16.77
N ALA A 104 8.48 -51.07 -17.75
CA ALA A 104 7.68 -50.18 -18.60
C ALA A 104 6.61 -50.95 -19.41
N PRO A 105 5.51 -50.29 -19.83
CA PRO A 105 4.50 -50.90 -20.69
C PRO A 105 4.98 -50.85 -22.15
N HIS A 106 4.96 -51.99 -22.84
CA HIS A 106 5.06 -52.00 -24.29
C HIS A 106 3.87 -52.76 -24.88
N HIS A 107 3.04 -52.03 -25.60
CA HIS A 107 2.05 -52.56 -26.53
C HIS A 107 2.71 -53.49 -27.54
N ARG A 108 2.14 -54.67 -27.78
CA ARG A 108 2.20 -55.29 -29.11
C ARG A 108 0.97 -56.13 -29.39
N GLY A 109 0.36 -55.84 -30.54
CA GLY A 109 -0.96 -56.28 -30.94
C GLY A 109 -1.09 -57.78 -31.21
N THR A 110 -2.36 -58.13 -31.13
CA THR A 110 -3.07 -59.33 -31.56
C THR A 110 -2.67 -59.84 -32.94
N ARG A 111 -2.60 -61.17 -33.07
CA ARG A 111 -3.05 -61.87 -34.26
C ARG A 111 -3.76 -63.15 -33.84
#